data_AF-A0A0N1CMV6-F1
#
_entry.id   AF-A0A0N1CMV6-F1
#
_cell.length_a   1.000
_cell.length_b   1.000
_cell.length_c   1.000
_cell.angle_alpha   90.00
_cell.angle_beta   90.00
_cell.angle_gamma   90.00
#
_symmetry.space_group_name_H-M   'P 1'
#
loop_
_entity.id
_entity.type
_entity.pdbx_description
1 polymer ?
#
loop_
_entity_poly.entity_id
_entity_poly.type
_entity_poly.pdbx_seq_one_letter_code
_entity_poly.pdbx_strand_id
1 'polypeptide(L)'
;MLDPYFSFGVPSLLLILYVAFALFQRSAHIPYLGFGLFIIAGFLTGFSLQVIQLAWSEVARSSIEQVQDTYHYSPYLLVIPLVMGLLLIGIHLYQGYLKVKTVHLRSK
;
A
#
# COMPACT_ATOMS: atom_id res chain seq x y z
N MET A 1 -8.94 9.06 -11.58
CA MET A 1 -7.94 8.20 -10.89
C MET A 1 -7.50 6.99 -11.73
N LEU A 2 -8.26 6.56 -12.75
CA LEU A 2 -7.87 5.44 -13.62
C LEU A 2 -6.86 5.82 -14.71
N ASP A 3 -6.46 7.09 -14.80
CA ASP A 3 -5.33 7.46 -15.63
C ASP A 3 -4.08 6.64 -15.22
N PRO A 4 -3.35 6.01 -16.15
CA PRO A 4 -2.25 5.10 -15.83
C PRO A 4 -1.15 5.75 -14.98
N TYR A 5 -0.83 7.02 -15.24
CA TYR A 5 0.19 7.74 -14.50
C TYR A 5 -0.25 7.98 -13.07
N PHE A 6 -1.54 8.20 -12.84
CA PHE A 6 -2.07 8.36 -11.48
C PHE A 6 -2.23 7.02 -10.76
N SER A 7 -2.84 6.04 -11.41
CA SER A 7 -3.18 4.73 -10.81
C SER A 7 -1.94 3.90 -10.45
N PHE A 8 -0.84 4.03 -11.20
CA PHE A 8 0.43 3.37 -10.90
C PHE A 8 1.49 4.31 -10.34
N GLY A 9 1.49 5.59 -10.72
CA GLY A 9 2.50 6.54 -10.26
C GLY A 9 2.38 6.87 -8.78
N VAL A 10 1.16 7.06 -8.26
CA VAL A 10 0.96 7.31 -6.82
C VAL A 10 1.42 6.11 -5.98
N PRO A 11 1.03 4.85 -6.27
CA PRO A 11 1.58 3.69 -5.57
C PRO A 11 3.09 3.56 -5.68
N SER A 12 3.66 3.81 -6.85
CA SER A 12 5.11 3.74 -7.07
C SER A 12 5.84 4.77 -6.22
N LEU A 13 5.34 6.01 -6.16
CA LEU A 13 5.90 7.07 -5.32
C LEU A 13 5.81 6.70 -3.84
N LEU A 14 4.68 6.15 -3.38
CA LEU A 14 4.52 5.70 -2.00
C LEU A 14 5.49 4.56 -1.66
N LEU A 15 5.75 3.63 -2.59
CA LEU A 15 6.74 2.57 -2.41
C LEU A 15 8.17 3.12 -2.35
N ILE A 16 8.52 4.06 -3.22
CA ILE A 16 9.83 4.74 -3.18
C ILE A 16 10.01 5.45 -1.84
N LEU A 17 8.99 6.19 -1.41
CA LEU A 17 8.99 6.90 -0.13
C LEU A 17 9.12 5.94 1.05
N TYR A 18 8.39 4.82 1.01
CA TYR A 18 8.48 3.75 2.00
C TYR A 18 9.91 3.20 2.08
N VAL A 19 10.53 2.85 0.94
CA VAL A 19 11.89 2.32 0.91
C VAL A 19 12.89 3.34 1.44
N ALA A 20 12.77 4.61 1.03
CA ALA A 20 13.64 5.68 1.54
C ALA A 20 13.58 5.75 3.07
N PHE A 21 12.39 5.86 3.66
CA PHE A 21 12.22 5.90 5.12
C PHE A 21 12.64 4.61 5.81
N ALA A 22 12.44 3.44 5.19
CA ALA A 22 12.85 2.16 5.76
C ALA A 22 14.39 2.06 5.85
N LEU A 23 15.11 2.56 4.85
CA LEU A 23 16.57 2.65 4.87
C LEU A 23 17.06 3.62 5.96
N PHE A 24 16.41 4.79 6.10
CA PHE A 24 16.72 5.74 7.17
C PHE A 24 16.42 5.17 8.57
N GLN A 25 15.35 4.39 8.72
CA GLN A 25 15.00 3.74 9.99
C GLN A 25 16.15 2.88 10.51
N ARG A 26 16.72 2.06 9.61
CA ARG A 26 17.77 1.11 9.93
C ARG A 26 19.04 1.81 10.42
N SER A 27 19.31 3.01 9.91
CA SER A 27 20.49 3.79 10.28
C SER A 27 20.32 4.56 11.60
N ALA A 28 19.11 5.04 11.91
CA ALA A 28 18.91 6.03 12.96
C ALA A 28 18.24 5.50 14.26
N HIS A 29 17.81 4.24 14.31
CA HIS A 29 17.12 3.63 15.48
C HIS A 29 15.93 4.45 16.01
N ILE A 30 15.27 5.24 15.16
CA ILE A 30 14.18 6.13 15.56
C ILE A 30 12.91 5.28 15.80
N PRO A 31 12.36 5.21 17.03
CA PRO A 31 11.26 4.31 17.36
C PRO A 31 9.95 4.66 16.64
N TYR A 32 9.72 5.93 16.33
CA TYR A 32 8.48 6.42 15.69
C TYR A 32 8.43 6.17 14.18
N LEU A 33 9.57 5.88 13.54
CA LEU A 33 9.61 5.73 12.08
C LEU A 33 8.85 4.49 11.61
N GLY A 34 8.70 3.47 12.47
CA GLY A 34 7.89 2.29 12.16
C GLY A 34 6.40 2.63 12.03
N PHE A 35 5.93 3.57 12.86
CA PHE A 35 4.57 4.08 12.73
C PHE A 35 4.39 4.91 11.46
N GLY A 36 5.39 5.72 11.08
CA GLY A 36 5.39 6.43 9.79
C GLY A 36 5.33 5.48 8.59
N LEU A 37 6.14 4.42 8.59
CA LEU A 37 6.11 3.39 7.55
C LEU A 37 4.77 2.64 7.50
N PHE A 38 4.15 2.40 8.65
CA PHE A 38 2.80 1.84 8.74
C PHE A 38 1.75 2.78 8.11
N ILE A 39 1.82 4.08 8.38
CA ILE A 39 0.94 5.08 7.76
C ILE A 39 1.10 5.07 6.23
N ILE A 40 2.34 5.07 5.71
CA ILE A 40 2.59 5.03 4.26
C ILE A 40 1.99 3.76 3.64
N ALA A 41 2.16 2.59 4.28
CA ALA A 41 1.55 1.34 3.83
C ALA A 41 0.00 1.39 3.88
N GLY A 42 -0.56 2.05 4.90
CA GLY A 42 -1.98 2.35 5.02
C GLY A 42 -2.50 3.17 3.84
N PHE A 43 -1.82 4.28 3.51
CA PHE A 43 -2.16 5.11 2.35
C PHE A 43 -2.05 4.34 1.04
N LEU A 44 -0.98 3.56 0.84
CA LEU A 44 -0.80 2.73 -0.36
C LEU A 44 -1.98 1.76 -0.53
N THR A 45 -2.39 1.09 0.54
CA THR A 45 -3.49 0.13 0.54
C THR A 45 -4.82 0.83 0.27
N GLY A 46 -5.13 1.89 1.02
CA GLY A 46 -6.39 2.62 0.90
C GLY A 46 -6.56 3.26 -0.48
N PHE A 47 -5.50 3.85 -1.01
CA PHE A 47 -5.49 4.37 -2.38
C PHE A 47 -5.72 3.27 -3.41
N SER A 48 -5.00 2.15 -3.32
CA SER A 48 -5.14 1.04 -4.27
C SER A 48 -6.55 0.43 -4.24
N LEU A 49 -7.16 0.33 -3.05
CA LEU A 49 -8.56 -0.09 -2.90
C LEU A 49 -9.51 0.87 -3.62
N GLN A 50 -9.36 2.18 -3.44
CA GLN A 50 -10.21 3.18 -4.09
C GLN A 50 -10.10 3.11 -5.62
N VAL A 51 -8.89 2.95 -6.16
CA VAL A 51 -8.68 2.85 -7.61
C VAL A 51 -9.26 1.55 -8.18
N ILE A 52 -9.09 0.43 -7.49
CA ILE A 52 -9.68 -0.87 -7.89
C ILE A 52 -11.20 -0.80 -7.88
N GLN A 53 -11.80 -0.24 -6.82
CA GLN A 53 -13.25 -0.09 -6.73
C GLN A 53 -13.80 0.76 -7.88
N LEU A 54 -13.11 1.86 -8.21
CA LEU A 54 -13.47 2.69 -9.34
C LEU A 54 -13.36 1.91 -10.68
N ALA A 55 -12.27 1.14 -10.88
CA ALA A 55 -12.09 0.33 -12.08
C ALA A 55 -13.20 -0.70 -12.26
N TRP A 56 -13.55 -1.44 -11.20
CA TRP A 56 -14.62 -2.43 -11.26
C TRP A 56 -16.00 -1.81 -11.46
N SER A 57 -16.23 -0.61 -10.91
CA SER A 57 -17.47 0.12 -11.17
C SER A 57 -17.62 0.50 -12.64
N GLU A 58 -16.52 0.83 -13.32
CA GLU A 58 -16.51 1.17 -14.75
C GLU A 58 -16.69 -0.08 -15.63
N VAL A 59 -16.02 -1.17 -15.26
CA VAL A 59 -16.17 -2.49 -15.91
C VAL A 59 -17.63 -2.97 -15.83
N ALA A 60 -18.29 -2.80 -14.69
CA ALA A 60 -19.68 -3.18 -14.51
C ALA A 60 -20.66 -2.37 -15.37
N ARG A 61 -20.27 -1.16 -15.80
CA ARG A 61 -21.09 -0.27 -16.64
C ARG A 61 -20.87 -0.45 -18.13
N SER A 62 -19.68 -0.90 -18.53
CA SER A 62 -19.24 -0.93 -19.92
C SER A 62 -18.87 -2.37 -20.31
N SER A 63 -17.61 -2.75 -20.14
CA SER A 63 -17.07 -4.11 -20.21
C SER A 63 -15.58 -4.07 -19.88
N ILE A 64 -14.95 -5.21 -19.60
CA ILE A 64 -13.51 -5.28 -19.36
C ILE A 64 -12.72 -4.78 -20.59
N GLU A 65 -13.15 -5.16 -21.79
CA GLU A 65 -12.49 -4.81 -23.06
C GLU A 65 -12.53 -3.31 -23.32
N GLN A 66 -13.69 -2.66 -23.12
CA GLN A 66 -13.83 -1.21 -23.30
C GLN A 66 -12.99 -0.42 -22.29
N VAL A 67 -12.91 -0.87 -21.03
CA VAL A 67 -12.07 -0.23 -20.01
C VAL A 67 -10.59 -0.39 -20.37
N GLN A 68 -10.18 -1.57 -20.84
CA GLN A 68 -8.80 -1.81 -21.26
C GLN A 68 -8.40 -0.99 -22.49
N ASP A 69 -9.31 -0.82 -23.46
CA ASP A 69 -9.08 0.03 -24.63
C ASP A 69 -9.01 1.51 -24.25
N THR A 70 -9.85 1.96 -23.31
CA THR A 70 -9.90 3.34 -22.84
C THR A 70 -8.66 3.75 -22.03
N TYR A 71 -8.20 2.89 -21.12
CA TYR A 71 -7.11 3.21 -20.20
C TYR A 71 -5.77 2.57 -20.58
N HIS A 72 -5.72 1.76 -21.63
CA HIS A 72 -4.51 1.11 -22.15
C HIS A 72 -3.77 0.22 -21.15
N TYR A 73 -4.45 -0.27 -20.11
CA TYR A 73 -3.94 -1.30 -19.21
C TYR A 73 -5.05 -2.20 -18.72
N SER A 74 -4.69 -3.40 -18.29
CA SER A 74 -5.64 -4.36 -17.74
C SER A 74 -6.04 -3.97 -16.30
N PRO A 75 -7.34 -3.83 -15.97
CA PRO A 75 -7.80 -3.52 -14.61
C PRO A 75 -7.26 -4.47 -13.54
N TYR A 76 -6.93 -5.71 -13.90
CA TYR A 76 -6.33 -6.70 -13.00
C TYR A 76 -4.95 -6.28 -12.47
N LEU A 77 -4.19 -5.46 -13.19
CA LEU A 77 -2.88 -4.97 -12.75
C LEU A 77 -2.95 -4.09 -11.50
N LEU A 78 -4.11 -3.48 -11.24
CA LEU A 78 -4.32 -2.64 -10.07
C LEU A 78 -4.24 -3.43 -8.75
N VAL A 79 -4.37 -4.77 -8.79
CA VAL A 79 -4.23 -5.65 -7.64
C VAL A 79 -2.78 -5.67 -7.10
N ILE A 80 -1.78 -5.45 -7.96
CA ILE A 80 -0.36 -5.49 -7.58
C ILE A 80 -0.05 -4.51 -6.43
N PRO A 81 -0.30 -3.19 -6.57
CA PRO A 81 -0.02 -2.24 -5.49
C PRO A 81 -0.87 -2.49 -4.24
N LEU A 82 -2.08 -3.04 -4.38
CA LEU A 82 -2.92 -3.42 -3.24
C LEU A 82 -2.27 -4.54 -2.41
N VAL A 83 -1.84 -5.62 -3.07
CA VAL A 83 -1.20 -6.76 -2.40
C VAL A 83 0.08 -6.31 -1.69
N MET A 84 0.88 -5.46 -2.35
CA MET A 84 2.07 -4.87 -1.74
C MET A 84 1.72 -4.09 -0.46
N GLY A 85 0.71 -3.21 -0.52
CA GLY A 85 0.25 -2.46 0.65
C GLY A 85 -0.19 -3.37 1.81
N LEU A 86 -0.99 -4.39 1.53
CA LEU A 86 -1.48 -5.35 2.53
C LEU A 86 -0.33 -6.14 3.19
N LEU A 87 0.66 -6.58 2.40
CA LEU A 87 1.84 -7.26 2.94
C LEU A 87 2.63 -6.35 3.88
N LEU A 88 2.85 -5.09 3.50
CA LEU A 88 3.56 -4.12 4.34
C LEU A 88 2.80 -3.82 5.65
N ILE A 89 1.48 -3.66 5.60
CA ILE A 89 0.63 -3.52 6.78
C ILE A 89 0.78 -4.75 7.69
N GLY A 90 0.68 -5.96 7.12
CA GLY A 90 0.80 -7.21 7.88
C GLY A 90 2.14 -7.33 8.61
N ILE A 91 3.24 -6.99 7.94
CA ILE A 91 4.58 -6.97 8.54
C ILE A 91 4.64 -6.01 9.74
N HIS A 92 4.13 -4.79 9.58
CA HIS A 92 4.16 -3.78 10.64
C HIS A 92 3.25 -4.11 11.82
N LEU A 93 2.07 -4.67 11.57
CA LEU A 93 1.18 -5.17 12.62
C LEU A 93 1.85 -6.29 13.43
N TYR A 94 2.49 -7.24 12.75
CA TYR A 94 3.20 -8.33 13.41
C TYR A 94 4.36 -7.81 14.28
N GLN A 95 5.18 -6.89 13.75
CA GLN A 95 6.26 -6.26 14.52
C GLN A 95 5.74 -5.46 15.72
N GLY A 96 4.64 -4.72 15.55
CA GLY A 96 3.97 -4.01 16.64
C GLY A 96 3.49 -4.95 17.73
N TYR A 97 2.83 -6.05 17.35
CA TYR A 97 2.35 -7.07 18.28
C TYR A 97 3.49 -7.69 19.09
N LEU A 98 4.61 -8.06 18.45
CA LEU A 98 5.77 -8.62 19.14
C LEU A 98 6.38 -7.64 20.17
N LYS A 99 6.46 -6.36 19.84
CA LYS A 99 6.94 -5.32 20.77
C LYS A 99 6.04 -5.23 22.00
N VAL A 100 4.72 -5.19 21.82
CA VAL A 100 3.77 -5.10 22.94
C VAL A 100 3.82 -6.35 23.83
N LYS A 101 3.88 -7.55 23.22
CA LYS A 101 4.00 -8.81 23.98
C LYS A 101 5.26 -8.86 24.84
N THR A 102 6.39 -8.37 24.31
CA THR A 102 7.67 -8.34 25.04
C THR A 102 7.62 -7.40 26.25
N VAL A 103 6.97 -6.24 26.12
CA VAL A 103 6.79 -5.30 27.25
C VAL A 103 5.90 -5.90 28.34
N HIS A 104 4.82 -6.58 27.97
CA HIS A 104 3.91 -7.22 28.94
C HIS A 104 4.61 -8.31 29.77
N LEU A 105 5.51 -9.10 29.16
CA LEU A 105 6.26 -10.15 29.85
C LEU A 105 7.33 -9.61 30.81
N ARG A 106 7.85 -8.40 30.59
CA ARG A 106 8.86 -7.77 31.46
C ARG A 106 8.25 -7.03 32.66
N SER A 107 6.92 -6.86 32.65
CA SER A 107 6.14 -6.20 33.70
C SER A 107 5.58 -7.19 34.75
N LYS A 108 5.77 -8.49 34.56
CA LYS A 108 5.48 -9.55 35.54
C LYS A 108 6.78 -10.02 36.18
#